data_AF-A0A847XTW9-F1
#
_entry.id   AF-A0A847XTW9-F1
#
_cell.length_a   1.000
_cell.length_b   1.000
_cell.length_c   1.000
_cell.angle_alpha   90.00
_cell.angle_beta   90.00
_cell.angle_gamma   90.00
#
_symmetry.space_group_name_H-M   'P 1'
#
loop_
_entity.id
_entity.type
_entity.pdbx_description
1 polymer ?
#
loop_
_entity_poly.entity_id
_entity_poly.type
_entity_poly.pdbx_seq_one_letter_code
_entity_poly.pdbx_strand_id
1 'polypeptide(L)'
;MPVLPSGKSIELVPQMRLVNFIDSPPTPGYFWIDASQTLDEFSKLPGEMAINRPMKQVPLPKSLDDFKKYVSIVVVDEFGYPEITDFNLKNFPPKGYLTQVDEDNWSKWITSEPVQLYLEMRMQDCFDQVEYLNRLKLWESGKPAREIRSTNLVKRYDLFLQNEPPDEKKKRHERNEKRARGYIDRLKTMQVRDVNAQGTWVDLLLELYGVTKNWQDGEVLFANCYKANPEQVAYHVGYLKCLFEQKKYSEVEQLVWEAVKQYPQNIEYWQILINVFFYQQLYDDALQIVTSALTINPNNQDLLDYQYVIETAKGRTENL
;
A
#
# COMPACT_ATOMS: atom_id res chain seq x y z
N MET A 1 -3.33 -1.33 -9.28
CA MET A 1 -4.72 -1.85 -9.39
C MET A 1 -5.23 -1.63 -10.82
N PRO A 2 -6.17 -2.41 -11.37
CA PRO A 2 -6.61 -2.25 -12.75
C PRO A 2 -7.57 -1.07 -12.90
N VAL A 3 -7.44 -0.36 -14.02
CA VAL A 3 -8.49 0.52 -14.54
C VAL A 3 -9.16 -0.22 -15.69
N LEU A 4 -10.47 -0.36 -15.59
CA LEU A 4 -11.30 -1.07 -16.55
C LEU A 4 -11.71 -0.14 -17.71
N PRO A 5 -12.08 -0.68 -18.89
CA PRO A 5 -12.55 0.13 -20.01
C PRO A 5 -13.74 1.05 -19.71
N SER A 6 -14.59 0.72 -18.73
CA SER A 6 -15.64 1.64 -18.25
C SER A 6 -15.13 2.81 -17.42
N GLY A 7 -13.83 2.94 -17.16
CA GLY A 7 -13.27 3.95 -16.28
C GLY A 7 -13.26 3.57 -14.80
N LYS A 8 -13.97 2.50 -14.41
CA LYS A 8 -13.92 1.99 -13.04
C LYS A 8 -12.53 1.46 -12.70
N SER A 9 -12.05 1.72 -11.49
CA SER A 9 -10.88 1.05 -10.93
C SER A 9 -11.28 0.08 -9.82
N ILE A 10 -10.49 -0.98 -9.59
CA ILE A 10 -10.81 -2.00 -8.59
C ILE A 10 -9.63 -2.19 -7.64
N GLU A 11 -9.81 -1.81 -6.38
CA GLU A 11 -8.79 -1.99 -5.37
C GLU A 11 -8.98 -3.30 -4.59
N LEU A 12 -7.87 -4.02 -4.45
CA LEU A 12 -7.79 -5.16 -3.54
C LEU A 12 -7.32 -4.67 -2.17
N VAL A 13 -8.14 -4.89 -1.14
CA VAL A 13 -7.83 -4.48 0.22
C VAL A 13 -7.76 -5.73 1.11
N PRO A 14 -6.55 -6.30 1.33
CA PRO A 14 -6.37 -7.36 2.31
C PRO A 14 -6.85 -6.89 3.68
N GLN A 15 -7.78 -7.63 4.28
CA GLN A 15 -8.43 -7.23 5.54
C GLN A 15 -7.56 -7.46 6.77
N MET A 16 -6.36 -8.03 6.61
CA MET A 16 -5.43 -8.24 7.72
C MET A 16 -5.10 -6.90 8.38
N ARG A 17 -5.42 -6.77 9.66
CA ARG A 17 -5.13 -5.54 10.40
C ARG A 17 -3.65 -5.41 10.72
N LEU A 18 -3.10 -4.20 10.62
CA LEU A 18 -1.78 -3.91 11.16
C LEU A 18 -1.79 -4.04 12.69
N VAL A 19 -0.65 -4.45 13.28
CA VAL A 19 -0.51 -4.71 14.72
C VAL A 19 -0.93 -3.50 15.57
N ASN A 20 -0.76 -2.29 15.04
CA ASN A 20 -1.12 -1.03 15.70
C ASN A 20 -2.62 -0.89 16.00
N PHE A 21 -3.47 -1.74 15.43
CA PHE A 21 -4.91 -1.71 15.60
C PHE A 21 -5.46 -2.97 16.29
N ILE A 22 -4.60 -3.84 16.80
CA ILE A 22 -5.02 -5.08 17.45
C ILE A 22 -4.99 -4.89 18.97
N ASP A 23 -6.04 -5.30 19.68
CA ASP A 23 -6.14 -5.13 21.14
C ASP A 23 -5.59 -6.32 21.93
N SER A 24 -5.57 -7.52 21.33
CA SER A 24 -5.10 -8.74 21.99
C SER A 24 -4.43 -9.73 21.04
N PRO A 25 -3.51 -10.57 21.53
CA PRO A 25 -2.92 -11.63 20.71
C PRO A 25 -3.99 -12.58 20.15
N PRO A 26 -3.90 -13.02 18.88
CA PRO A 26 -4.85 -13.95 18.32
C PRO A 26 -4.71 -15.35 18.95
N THR A 27 -5.78 -16.13 18.81
CA THR A 27 -5.77 -17.56 19.07
C THR A 27 -4.74 -18.24 18.16
N PRO A 28 -3.99 -19.26 18.63
CA PRO A 28 -3.05 -19.98 17.78
C PRO A 28 -3.70 -20.46 16.48
N GLY A 29 -3.11 -20.11 15.34
CA GLY A 29 -3.63 -20.44 14.01
C GLY A 29 -4.69 -19.47 13.46
N TYR A 30 -4.98 -18.37 14.16
CA TYR A 30 -5.90 -17.32 13.75
C TYR A 30 -5.17 -16.00 13.56
N PHE A 31 -5.74 -15.11 12.75
CA PHE A 31 -5.27 -13.73 12.56
C PHE A 31 -6.45 -12.76 12.62
N TRP A 32 -6.15 -11.48 12.78
CA TRP A 32 -7.18 -10.44 12.94
C TRP A 32 -7.55 -9.80 11.61
N ILE A 33 -8.86 -9.73 11.37
CA ILE A 33 -9.44 -8.97 10.27
C ILE A 33 -10.47 -7.97 10.78
N ASP A 34 -10.73 -6.95 9.97
CA ASP A 34 -11.90 -6.10 10.13
C ASP A 34 -13.19 -6.96 10.04
N ALA A 35 -14.12 -6.78 10.98
CA ALA A 35 -15.42 -7.44 10.93
C ALA A 35 -16.39 -6.65 10.03
N SER A 36 -17.09 -7.38 9.16
CA SER A 36 -18.20 -6.85 8.36
C SER A 36 -19.38 -6.50 9.27
N GLN A 37 -19.64 -5.20 9.42
CA GLN A 37 -20.82 -4.55 10.03
C GLN A 37 -21.11 -4.82 11.52
N THR A 38 -20.68 -3.89 12.38
CA THR A 38 -21.52 -2.84 13.01
C THR A 38 -20.57 -1.72 13.40
N LEU A 39 -20.64 -0.56 12.73
CA LEU A 39 -20.02 0.66 13.25
C LEU A 39 -20.88 1.10 14.45
N ASP A 40 -20.68 0.48 15.60
CA ASP A 40 -21.21 1.07 16.82
C ASP A 40 -20.42 2.36 17.05
N GLU A 41 -21.13 3.48 17.07
CA GLU A 41 -20.61 4.80 17.42
C GLU A 41 -20.14 4.83 18.89
N PHE A 42 -19.01 4.17 19.19
CA PHE A 42 -18.38 4.28 20.49
C PHE A 42 -17.39 5.44 20.49
N SER A 43 -17.94 6.65 20.48
CA SER A 43 -17.24 7.80 21.05
C SER A 43 -18.02 8.35 22.23
N LYS A 44 -17.36 8.40 23.38
CA LYS A 44 -17.87 9.10 24.58
C LYS A 44 -17.42 10.56 24.63
N LEU A 45 -16.75 11.06 23.59
CA LEU A 45 -16.22 12.42 23.52
C LEU A 45 -16.99 13.21 22.45
N PRO A 46 -17.55 14.40 22.78
CA PRO A 46 -18.25 15.21 21.80
C PRO A 46 -17.29 15.61 20.68
N GLY A 47 -17.58 15.20 19.44
CA GLY A 47 -16.84 15.62 18.24
C GLY A 47 -15.74 14.69 17.73
N GLU A 48 -15.40 13.61 18.45
CA GLU A 48 -14.52 12.57 17.90
C GLU A 48 -15.36 11.42 17.34
N MET A 49 -15.39 11.21 16.02
CA MET A 49 -15.78 9.90 15.48
C MET A 49 -14.57 8.98 15.52
N ALA A 50 -14.35 8.30 16.65
CA ALA A 50 -13.46 7.15 16.66
C ALA A 50 -14.17 6.02 15.90
N ILE A 51 -13.86 5.84 14.62
CA ILE A 51 -14.32 4.69 13.83
C ILE A 51 -13.56 3.45 14.34
N ASN A 52 -13.95 2.93 15.50
CA ASN A 52 -13.42 1.67 15.99
C ASN A 52 -14.14 0.54 15.26
N ARG A 53 -13.61 0.15 14.09
CA ARG A 53 -14.18 -0.97 13.33
C ARG A 53 -14.09 -2.23 14.20
N PRO A 54 -15.21 -2.92 14.48
CA PRO A 54 -15.14 -4.16 15.24
C PRO A 54 -14.24 -5.15 14.51
N MET A 55 -13.48 -5.94 15.26
CA MET A 55 -12.54 -6.90 14.72
C MET A 55 -12.97 -8.32 15.04
N LYS A 56 -12.60 -9.26 14.17
CA LYS A 56 -12.80 -10.70 14.43
C LYS A 56 -11.55 -11.49 14.08
N GLN A 57 -11.36 -12.59 14.80
CA GLN A 57 -10.33 -13.56 14.49
C GLN A 57 -10.85 -14.54 13.44
N VAL A 58 -10.05 -14.84 12.44
CA VAL A 58 -10.32 -15.84 11.41
C VAL A 58 -9.14 -16.79 11.28
N PRO A 59 -9.35 -18.06 10.89
CA PRO A 59 -8.26 -19.02 10.73
C PRO A 59 -7.32 -18.57 9.61
N LEU A 60 -6.03 -18.87 9.77
CA LEU A 60 -5.05 -18.68 8.71
C LEU A 60 -5.52 -19.35 7.41
N PRO A 61 -5.40 -18.66 6.26
CA PRO A 61 -5.85 -19.20 4.99
C PRO A 61 -5.07 -20.46 4.63
N LYS A 62 -5.77 -21.50 4.18
CA LYS A 62 -5.14 -22.79 3.81
C LYS A 62 -4.58 -22.81 2.39
N SER A 63 -5.02 -21.89 1.55
CA SER A 63 -4.61 -21.74 0.16
C SER A 63 -4.86 -20.31 -0.30
N LEU A 64 -4.32 -19.94 -1.46
CA LEU A 64 -4.58 -18.65 -2.08
C LEU A 64 -6.09 -18.44 -2.35
N ASP A 65 -6.80 -19.48 -2.77
CA ASP A 65 -8.25 -19.44 -2.99
C ASP A 65 -9.05 -19.22 -1.69
N ASP A 66 -8.55 -19.75 -0.57
CA ASP A 66 -9.13 -19.50 0.74
C ASP A 66 -8.84 -18.06 1.20
N PHE A 67 -7.62 -17.56 0.95
CA PHE A 67 -7.22 -16.19 1.26
C PHE A 67 -8.08 -15.12 0.58
N LYS A 68 -8.57 -15.38 -0.64
CA LYS A 68 -9.47 -14.45 -1.36
C LYS A 68 -10.73 -14.05 -0.57
N LYS A 69 -11.16 -14.84 0.43
CA LYS A 69 -12.28 -14.48 1.33
C LYS A 69 -11.96 -13.28 2.22
N TYR A 70 -10.69 -13.02 2.46
CA TYR A 70 -10.17 -12.00 3.37
C TYR A 70 -9.58 -10.81 2.62
N VAL A 71 -9.91 -10.66 1.34
CA VAL A 71 -9.53 -9.50 0.52
C VAL A 71 -10.82 -8.80 0.13
N SER A 72 -11.07 -7.61 0.70
CA SER A 72 -12.18 -6.76 0.31
C SER A 72 -11.95 -6.20 -1.09
N ILE A 73 -13.05 -5.90 -1.78
CA ILE A 73 -13.04 -5.17 -3.04
C ILE A 73 -13.60 -3.78 -2.81
N VAL A 74 -12.84 -2.76 -3.20
CA VAL A 74 -13.35 -1.39 -3.36
C VAL A 74 -13.39 -1.12 -4.86
N VAL A 75 -14.57 -0.73 -5.35
CA VAL A 75 -14.73 -0.32 -6.75
C VAL A 75 -14.81 1.19 -6.74
N VAL A 76 -13.93 1.85 -7.46
CA VAL A 76 -13.95 3.30 -7.63
C VAL A 76 -14.54 3.59 -8.99
N ASP A 77 -15.54 4.46 -9.04
CA ASP A 77 -16.15 4.85 -10.31
C ASP A 77 -15.21 5.72 -11.17
N GLU A 78 -15.65 6.05 -12.39
CA GLU A 78 -14.92 6.89 -13.34
C GLU A 78 -14.65 8.33 -12.85
N PHE A 79 -15.32 8.75 -11.77
CA PHE A 79 -15.17 10.08 -11.16
C PHE A 79 -14.30 10.04 -9.89
N GLY A 80 -13.81 8.87 -9.48
CA GLY A 80 -12.98 8.72 -8.29
C GLY A 80 -13.75 8.46 -6.99
N TYR A 81 -15.05 8.17 -7.05
CA TYR A 81 -15.83 7.87 -5.84
C TYR A 81 -15.80 6.38 -5.52
N PRO A 82 -15.39 5.99 -4.29
CA PRO A 82 -15.40 4.59 -3.87
C PRO A 82 -16.81 4.11 -3.56
N GLU A 83 -17.22 3.01 -4.18
CA GLU A 83 -18.42 2.25 -3.84
C GLU A 83 -18.14 1.37 -2.61
N ILE A 84 -18.95 1.55 -1.55
CA ILE A 84 -18.92 0.65 -0.40
C ILE A 84 -19.61 -0.66 -0.81
N THR A 85 -18.82 -1.69 -1.07
CA THR A 85 -19.33 -3.02 -1.40
C THR A 85 -19.05 -4.01 -0.27
N ASP A 86 -19.95 -4.97 -0.07
CA ASP A 86 -19.73 -6.13 0.83
C ASP A 86 -18.99 -7.27 0.11
N PHE A 87 -18.39 -7.01 -1.06
CA PHE A 87 -17.73 -8.03 -1.86
C PHE A 87 -16.35 -8.37 -1.28
N ASN A 88 -16.05 -9.67 -1.28
CA ASN A 88 -14.67 -10.14 -1.17
C ASN A 88 -14.23 -10.72 -2.52
N LEU A 89 -12.91 -10.80 -2.71
CA LEU A 89 -12.29 -11.24 -3.94
C LEU A 89 -12.72 -12.67 -4.36
N LYS A 90 -13.13 -13.52 -3.42
CA LYS A 90 -13.58 -14.89 -3.77
C LYS A 90 -14.88 -14.89 -4.56
N ASN A 91 -15.77 -13.94 -4.30
CA ASN A 91 -17.11 -13.89 -4.89
C ASN A 91 -17.29 -12.72 -5.88
N PHE A 92 -16.22 -11.99 -6.20
CA PHE A 92 -16.23 -10.88 -7.12
C PHE A 92 -15.71 -11.28 -8.52
N PRO A 93 -16.32 -10.79 -9.61
CA PRO A 93 -17.50 -9.93 -9.65
C PRO A 93 -18.80 -10.75 -9.52
N PRO A 94 -19.85 -10.21 -8.88
CA PRO A 94 -21.18 -10.81 -8.96
C PRO A 94 -21.70 -10.75 -10.41
N LYS A 95 -22.55 -11.72 -10.77
CA LYS A 95 -23.12 -11.82 -12.12
C LYS A 95 -23.82 -10.52 -12.52
N GLY A 96 -23.38 -9.92 -13.64
CA GLY A 96 -23.95 -8.70 -14.19
C GLY A 96 -23.50 -7.41 -13.51
N TYR A 97 -22.56 -7.46 -12.55
CA TYR A 97 -22.01 -6.28 -11.91
C TYR A 97 -21.04 -5.53 -12.84
N LEU A 98 -20.16 -6.26 -13.52
CA LEU A 98 -19.29 -5.73 -14.57
C LEU A 98 -19.94 -5.91 -15.95
N THR A 99 -19.60 -5.01 -16.88
CA THR A 99 -19.89 -5.25 -18.30
C THR A 99 -19.05 -6.43 -18.79
N GLN A 100 -19.44 -7.08 -19.90
CA GLN A 100 -18.64 -8.20 -20.43
C GLN A 100 -17.20 -7.79 -20.74
N VAL A 101 -17.00 -6.58 -21.27
CA VAL A 101 -15.68 -6.05 -21.60
C VAL A 101 -14.84 -5.83 -20.34
N ASP A 102 -15.44 -5.28 -19.28
CA ASP A 102 -14.76 -5.09 -18.00
C ASP A 102 -14.46 -6.42 -17.32
N GLU A 103 -15.37 -7.39 -17.37
CA GLU A 103 -15.20 -8.72 -16.79
C GLU A 103 -14.05 -9.48 -17.47
N ASP A 104 -13.90 -9.34 -18.79
CA ASP A 104 -12.78 -9.92 -19.53
C ASP A 104 -11.44 -9.29 -19.12
N ASN A 105 -11.39 -7.97 -18.94
CA ASN A 105 -10.19 -7.25 -18.51
C ASN A 105 -9.82 -7.55 -17.06
N TRP A 106 -10.82 -7.55 -16.17
CA TRP A 106 -10.67 -7.97 -14.78
C TRP A 106 -10.11 -9.39 -14.70
N SER A 107 -10.68 -10.33 -15.46
CA SER A 107 -10.27 -11.74 -15.45
C SER A 107 -8.82 -11.92 -15.92
N LYS A 108 -8.41 -11.22 -17.00
CA LYS A 108 -7.02 -11.21 -17.46
C LYS A 108 -6.08 -10.65 -16.40
N TRP A 109 -6.45 -9.53 -15.78
CA TRP A 109 -5.64 -8.89 -14.75
C TRP A 109 -5.49 -9.77 -13.50
N ILE A 110 -6.61 -10.21 -12.90
CA ILE A 110 -6.59 -10.94 -11.63
C ILE A 110 -5.87 -12.27 -11.74
N THR A 111 -5.87 -12.90 -12.92
CA THR A 111 -5.15 -14.17 -13.19
C THR A 111 -3.70 -13.98 -13.65
N SER A 112 -3.26 -12.74 -13.87
CA SER A 112 -1.88 -12.46 -14.29
C SER A 112 -0.87 -12.82 -13.20
N GLU A 113 0.34 -13.21 -13.61
CA GLU A 113 1.39 -13.63 -12.67
C GLU A 113 1.77 -12.58 -11.62
N PRO A 114 1.91 -11.27 -11.94
CA PRO A 114 2.20 -10.25 -10.93
C PRO A 114 1.09 -10.16 -9.87
N VAL A 115 -0.17 -10.27 -10.28
CA VAL A 115 -1.31 -10.16 -9.35
C VAL A 115 -1.45 -11.41 -8.49
N GLN A 116 -1.18 -12.60 -9.05
CA GLN A 116 -1.09 -13.82 -8.24
C GLN A 116 0.04 -13.74 -7.21
N LEU A 117 1.22 -13.23 -7.60
CA LEU A 117 2.32 -13.00 -6.67
C LEU A 117 1.97 -11.95 -5.60
N TYR A 118 1.28 -10.87 -5.96
CA TYR A 118 0.75 -9.91 -4.98
C TYR A 118 -0.12 -10.61 -3.93
N LEU A 119 -1.08 -11.44 -4.34
CA LEU A 119 -1.93 -12.17 -3.41
C LEU A 119 -1.14 -13.16 -2.54
N GLU A 120 -0.14 -13.83 -3.09
CA GLU A 120 0.76 -14.71 -2.34
C GLU A 120 1.54 -13.92 -1.27
N MET A 121 2.05 -12.73 -1.62
CA MET A 121 2.75 -11.84 -0.67
C MET A 121 1.83 -11.38 0.45
N ARG A 122 0.60 -10.92 0.13
CA ARG A 122 -0.37 -10.49 1.16
C ARG A 122 -0.83 -11.65 2.05
N MET A 123 -0.95 -12.86 1.49
CA MET A 123 -1.22 -14.06 2.27
C MET A 123 -0.04 -14.36 3.22
N GLN A 124 1.20 -14.20 2.76
CA GLN A 124 2.40 -14.37 3.57
C GLN A 124 2.45 -13.38 4.75
N ASP A 125 2.00 -12.13 4.55
CA ASP A 125 1.91 -11.14 5.63
C ASP A 125 1.02 -11.62 6.79
N CYS A 126 -0.04 -12.39 6.50
CA CYS A 126 -0.92 -12.98 7.51
C CYS A 126 -0.17 -14.02 8.36
N PHE A 127 0.65 -14.86 7.72
CA PHE A 127 1.48 -15.84 8.43
C PHE A 127 2.54 -15.16 9.29
N ASP A 128 3.18 -14.13 8.75
CA ASP A 128 4.19 -13.34 9.46
C ASP A 128 3.57 -12.68 10.70
N GLN A 129 2.38 -12.09 10.59
CA GLN A 129 1.65 -11.52 11.73
C GLN A 129 1.49 -12.54 12.87
N VAL A 130 1.03 -13.75 12.54
CA VAL A 130 0.81 -14.80 13.54
C VAL A 130 2.13 -15.25 14.16
N GLU A 131 3.19 -15.41 13.37
CA GLU A 131 4.54 -15.68 13.88
C GLU A 131 4.98 -14.61 14.90
N TYR A 132 4.86 -13.33 14.55
CA TYR A 132 5.27 -12.23 15.42
C TYR A 132 4.47 -12.16 16.72
N LEU A 133 3.15 -12.34 16.65
CA LEU A 133 2.29 -12.28 17.83
C LEU A 133 2.51 -13.49 18.76
N ASN A 134 2.85 -14.66 18.20
CA ASN A 134 3.28 -15.81 19.01
C ASN A 134 4.61 -15.55 19.71
N ARG A 135 5.59 -14.94 19.03
CA ARG A 135 6.87 -14.55 19.64
C ARG A 135 6.69 -13.50 20.74
N LEU A 136 5.83 -12.51 20.52
CA LEU A 136 5.44 -11.54 21.54
C LEU A 136 4.87 -12.24 22.77
N LYS A 137 3.90 -13.15 22.58
CA LYS A 137 3.28 -13.90 23.69
C LYS A 137 4.30 -14.70 24.51
N LEU A 138 5.29 -15.31 23.85
CA LEU A 138 6.39 -16.01 24.54
C LEU A 138 7.26 -15.05 25.35
N TRP A 139 7.64 -13.91 24.77
CA TRP A 139 8.40 -12.87 25.47
C TRP A 139 7.65 -12.33 26.68
N GLU A 140 6.33 -12.17 26.59
CA GLU A 140 5.47 -11.71 27.69
C GLU A 140 5.32 -12.73 28.82
N SER A 141 5.50 -14.02 28.56
CA SER A 141 5.37 -15.06 29.59
C SER A 141 6.38 -14.91 30.74
N GLY A 142 7.49 -14.21 30.50
CA GLY A 142 8.49 -13.88 31.52
C GLY A 142 8.23 -12.57 32.28
N LYS A 143 7.13 -11.85 32.00
CA LYS A 143 6.84 -10.53 32.56
C LYS A 143 5.72 -10.56 33.62
N PRO A 144 5.72 -9.60 34.58
CA PRO A 144 4.63 -9.47 35.55
C PRO A 144 3.29 -9.20 34.86
N ALA A 145 2.25 -9.95 35.25
CA ALA A 145 0.90 -9.80 34.67
C ALA A 145 0.32 -8.37 34.81
N ARG A 146 0.73 -7.63 35.84
CA ARG A 146 0.33 -6.23 36.05
C ARG A 146 0.86 -5.30 34.95
N GLU A 147 2.12 -5.49 34.53
CA GLU A 147 2.77 -4.71 33.47
C GLU A 147 2.08 -4.94 32.12
N ILE A 148 1.71 -6.19 31.85
CA ILE A 148 1.01 -6.57 30.62
C ILE A 148 -0.38 -5.92 30.58
N ARG A 149 -1.13 -5.97 31.68
CA ARG A 149 -2.50 -5.43 31.75
C ARG A 149 -2.58 -3.91 31.71
N SER A 150 -1.55 -3.21 32.18
CA SER A 150 -1.52 -1.74 32.18
C SER A 150 -1.12 -1.13 30.82
N THR A 151 -0.77 -1.95 29.84
CA THR A 151 -0.13 -1.50 28.59
C THR A 151 -0.88 -2.06 27.37
N ASN A 152 -1.28 -1.20 26.44
CA ASN A 152 -1.93 -1.64 25.20
C ASN A 152 -0.99 -2.51 24.33
N LEU A 153 -1.55 -3.30 23.42
CA LEU A 153 -0.76 -4.26 22.64
C LEU A 153 0.31 -3.58 21.78
N VAL A 154 0.01 -2.42 21.18
CA VAL A 154 0.95 -1.67 20.34
C VAL A 154 2.23 -1.35 21.11
N LYS A 155 2.11 -0.75 22.29
CA LYS A 155 3.26 -0.43 23.14
C LYS A 155 4.02 -1.68 23.55
N ARG A 156 3.33 -2.79 23.86
CA ARG A 156 3.97 -4.07 24.19
C ARG A 156 4.74 -4.64 23.00
N TYR A 157 4.17 -4.54 21.80
CA TYR A 157 4.79 -4.96 20.55
C TYR A 157 6.03 -4.13 20.22
N ASP A 158 5.96 -2.81 20.35
CA ASP A 158 7.10 -1.92 20.16
C ASP A 158 8.23 -2.22 21.15
N LEU A 159 7.88 -2.42 22.43
CA LEU A 159 8.85 -2.82 23.45
C LEU A 159 9.48 -4.18 23.13
N PHE A 160 8.69 -5.16 22.67
CA PHE A 160 9.21 -6.46 22.22
C PHE A 160 10.23 -6.30 21.10
N LEU A 161 9.92 -5.50 20.07
CA LEU A 161 10.85 -5.26 18.96
C LEU A 161 12.10 -4.48 19.37
N GLN A 162 11.98 -3.54 20.32
CA GLN A 162 13.12 -2.79 20.86
C GLN A 162 14.05 -3.68 21.72
N ASN A 163 13.50 -4.67 22.41
CA ASN A 163 14.23 -5.61 23.25
C ASN A 163 14.59 -6.93 22.53
N GLU A 164 14.36 -7.01 21.21
CA GLU A 164 14.74 -8.18 20.41
C GLU A 164 16.28 -8.33 20.44
N PRO A 165 16.83 -9.50 20.80
CA PRO A 165 18.27 -9.72 20.80
C PRO A 165 18.89 -9.34 19.44
N PRO A 166 20.06 -8.67 19.40
CA PRO A 166 20.66 -8.20 18.15
C PRO A 166 20.78 -9.30 17.07
N ASP A 167 21.12 -10.53 17.46
CA ASP A 167 21.23 -11.67 16.55
C ASP A 167 19.88 -12.09 15.96
N GLU A 168 18.80 -12.08 16.76
CA GLU A 168 17.45 -12.39 16.29
C GLU A 168 16.92 -11.29 15.37
N LYS A 169 17.19 -10.02 15.71
CA LYS A 169 16.87 -8.87 14.85
C LYS A 169 17.58 -8.97 13.50
N LYS A 170 18.86 -9.33 13.52
CA LYS A 170 19.67 -9.54 12.31
C LYS A 170 19.12 -10.68 11.46
N LYS A 171 18.88 -11.87 12.04
CA LYS A 171 18.29 -13.02 11.32
C LYS A 171 16.95 -12.68 10.68
N ARG A 172 16.10 -11.95 11.39
CA ARG A 172 14.80 -11.48 10.88
C ARG A 172 14.97 -10.58 9.66
N HIS A 173 15.87 -9.60 9.74
CA HIS A 173 16.16 -8.71 8.62
C HIS A 173 16.68 -9.49 7.40
N GLU A 174 17.68 -10.36 7.59
CA GLU A 174 18.25 -11.20 6.54
C GLU A 174 17.20 -12.12 5.89
N ARG A 175 16.29 -12.69 6.68
CA ARG A 175 15.19 -13.53 6.17
C ARG A 175 14.23 -12.72 5.29
N ASN A 176 13.83 -11.54 5.75
CA ASN A 176 12.91 -10.67 5.01
C ASN A 176 13.56 -10.19 3.70
N GLU A 177 14.83 -9.80 3.76
CA GLU A 177 15.58 -9.35 2.59
C GLU A 177 15.79 -10.50 1.59
N LYS A 178 16.17 -11.69 2.05
CA LYS A 178 16.31 -12.88 1.20
C LYS A 178 15.00 -13.22 0.48
N ARG A 179 13.87 -13.15 1.20
CA ARG A 179 12.55 -13.39 0.62
C ARG A 179 12.21 -12.32 -0.42
N ALA A 180 12.45 -11.05 -0.12
CA ALA A 180 12.23 -9.95 -1.06
C ALA A 180 13.06 -10.10 -2.34
N ARG A 181 14.34 -10.47 -2.24
CA ARG A 181 15.21 -10.78 -3.39
C ARG A 181 14.64 -11.91 -4.26
N GLY A 182 14.13 -12.98 -3.64
CA GLY A 182 13.49 -14.07 -4.36
C GLY A 182 12.23 -13.62 -5.15
N TYR A 183 11.44 -12.70 -4.59
CA TYR A 183 10.31 -12.11 -5.32
C TYR A 183 10.75 -11.20 -6.46
N ILE A 184 11.81 -10.39 -6.27
CA ILE A 184 12.39 -9.58 -7.34
C ILE A 184 12.86 -10.48 -8.50
N ASP A 185 13.58 -11.55 -8.19
CA ASP A 185 14.07 -12.49 -9.20
C ASP A 185 12.92 -13.11 -10.00
N ARG A 186 11.83 -13.51 -9.32
CA ARG A 186 10.62 -14.02 -9.99
C ARG A 186 9.94 -12.96 -10.85
N LEU A 187 9.81 -11.71 -10.36
CA LEU A 187 9.20 -10.62 -11.13
C LEU A 187 10.01 -10.29 -12.39
N LYS A 188 11.34 -10.29 -12.32
CA LYS A 188 12.21 -9.95 -13.45
C LYS A 188 12.19 -10.99 -14.58
N THR A 189 11.70 -12.21 -14.34
CA THR A 189 11.54 -13.24 -15.39
C THR A 189 10.16 -13.21 -16.06
N MET A 190 9.20 -12.45 -15.52
CA MET A 190 7.84 -12.39 -16.05
C MET A 190 7.78 -11.61 -17.37
N GLN A 191 6.99 -12.11 -18.32
CA GLN A 191 6.59 -11.36 -19.51
C GLN A 191 5.18 -10.80 -19.33
N VAL A 192 5.09 -9.57 -18.83
CA VAL A 192 3.82 -8.94 -18.52
C VAL A 192 3.34 -8.10 -19.70
N ARG A 193 2.30 -8.57 -20.40
CA ARG A 193 1.71 -7.88 -21.58
C ARG A 193 0.51 -7.02 -21.25
N ASP A 194 -0.26 -7.41 -20.24
CA ASP A 194 -1.45 -6.67 -19.81
C ASP A 194 -1.04 -5.36 -19.13
N VAL A 195 -1.57 -4.23 -19.61
CA VAL A 195 -1.19 -2.88 -19.16
C VAL A 195 -1.47 -2.66 -17.67
N ASN A 196 -2.59 -3.18 -17.17
CA ASN A 196 -2.94 -3.10 -15.75
C ASN A 196 -2.01 -3.98 -14.89
N ALA A 197 -1.65 -5.15 -15.39
CA ALA A 197 -0.72 -6.05 -14.71
C ALA A 197 0.71 -5.47 -14.73
N GLN A 198 1.11 -4.72 -15.77
CA GLN A 198 2.38 -4.01 -15.80
C GLN A 198 2.46 -2.96 -14.68
N GLY A 199 1.37 -2.23 -14.42
CA GLY A 199 1.29 -1.33 -13.26
C GLY A 199 1.52 -2.08 -11.94
N THR A 200 0.82 -3.20 -11.76
CA THR A 200 1.00 -4.04 -10.55
C THR A 200 2.42 -4.59 -10.41
N TRP A 201 3.04 -4.98 -11.53
CA TRP A 201 4.42 -5.44 -11.58
C TRP A 201 5.41 -4.35 -11.15
N VAL A 202 5.21 -3.11 -11.61
CA VAL A 202 6.01 -1.94 -11.18
C VAL A 202 5.84 -1.71 -9.68
N ASP A 203 4.60 -1.66 -9.18
CA ASP A 203 4.31 -1.40 -7.76
C ASP A 203 4.99 -2.42 -6.84
N LEU A 204 4.89 -3.72 -7.18
CA LEU A 204 5.55 -4.78 -6.44
C LEU A 204 7.08 -4.63 -6.44
N LEU A 205 7.67 -4.33 -7.60
CA LEU A 205 9.12 -4.12 -7.68
C LEU A 205 9.57 -2.92 -6.85
N LEU A 206 8.84 -1.80 -6.88
CA LEU A 206 9.14 -0.62 -6.06
C LEU A 206 9.09 -0.95 -4.57
N GLU A 207 8.05 -1.66 -4.12
CA GLU A 207 7.94 -2.12 -2.73
C GLU A 207 9.16 -2.96 -2.33
N LEU A 208 9.53 -3.93 -3.18
CA LEU A 208 10.63 -4.85 -2.91
C LEU A 208 11.99 -4.16 -2.93
N TYR A 209 12.22 -3.23 -3.86
CA TYR A 209 13.44 -2.40 -3.87
C TYR A 209 13.55 -1.53 -2.62
N GLY A 210 12.42 -1.09 -2.05
CA GLY A 210 12.39 -0.39 -0.78
C GLY A 210 12.74 -1.26 0.42
N VAL A 211 12.38 -2.54 0.39
CA VAL A 211 12.79 -3.54 1.40
C VAL A 211 14.29 -3.82 1.30
N THR A 212 14.82 -4.03 0.08
CA THR A 212 16.24 -4.34 -0.13
C THR A 212 17.15 -3.12 -0.19
N LYS A 213 16.59 -1.91 -0.15
CA LYS A 213 17.28 -0.62 -0.34
C LYS A 213 18.11 -0.56 -1.62
N ASN A 214 17.65 -1.25 -2.67
CA ASN A 214 18.39 -1.39 -3.93
C ASN A 214 17.71 -0.61 -5.06
N TRP A 215 17.55 0.70 -4.84
CA TRP A 215 16.86 1.59 -5.77
C TRP A 215 17.57 1.77 -7.11
N GLN A 216 18.90 1.60 -7.15
CA GLN A 216 19.69 1.71 -8.38
C GLN A 216 19.34 0.62 -9.40
N ASP A 217 19.09 -0.61 -8.94
CA ASP A 217 18.65 -1.70 -9.84
C ASP A 217 17.26 -1.41 -10.42
N GLY A 218 16.36 -0.84 -9.61
CA GLY A 218 15.04 -0.40 -10.07
C GLY A 218 15.12 0.74 -11.08
N GLU A 219 15.98 1.73 -10.85
CA GLU A 219 16.24 2.81 -11.80
C GLU A 219 16.66 2.26 -13.17
N VAL A 220 17.68 1.39 -13.20
CA VAL A 220 18.18 0.81 -14.46
C VAL A 220 17.09 -0.03 -15.14
N LEU A 221 16.34 -0.82 -14.37
CA LEU A 221 15.27 -1.66 -14.92
C LEU A 221 14.16 -0.81 -15.54
N PHE A 222 13.60 0.13 -14.79
CA PHE A 222 12.48 0.94 -15.25
C PHE A 222 12.87 1.94 -16.33
N ALA A 223 14.08 2.50 -16.31
CA ALA A 223 14.58 3.34 -17.41
C ALA A 223 14.62 2.56 -18.74
N ASN A 224 15.07 1.30 -18.71
CA ASN A 224 15.07 0.44 -19.90
C ASN A 224 13.64 0.08 -20.34
N CYS A 225 12.74 -0.25 -19.40
CA CYS A 225 11.33 -0.52 -19.71
C CYS A 225 10.64 0.70 -20.33
N TYR A 226 10.85 1.89 -19.76
CA TYR A 226 10.30 3.14 -20.28
C TYR A 226 10.84 3.47 -21.67
N LYS A 227 12.16 3.30 -21.90
CA LYS A 227 12.76 3.49 -23.22
C LYS A 227 12.18 2.54 -24.27
N ALA A 228 11.88 1.30 -23.88
CA ALA A 228 11.33 0.29 -24.79
C ALA A 228 9.82 0.51 -25.05
N ASN A 229 9.08 1.03 -24.08
CA ASN A 229 7.66 1.33 -24.22
C ASN A 229 7.30 2.66 -23.51
N PRO A 230 7.52 3.81 -24.18
CA PRO A 230 7.29 5.12 -23.59
C PRO A 230 5.83 5.43 -23.26
N GLU A 231 4.88 4.76 -23.91
CA GLU A 231 3.44 4.96 -23.70
C GLU A 231 2.95 4.34 -22.38
N GLN A 232 3.69 3.36 -21.84
CA GLN A 232 3.36 2.74 -20.56
C GLN A 232 3.80 3.63 -19.40
N VAL A 233 2.87 4.47 -18.95
CA VAL A 233 3.03 5.42 -17.84
C VAL A 233 3.67 4.79 -16.60
N ALA A 234 3.26 3.57 -16.22
CA ALA A 234 3.77 2.90 -15.03
C ALA A 234 5.31 2.76 -15.03
N TYR A 235 5.94 2.52 -16.20
CA TYR A 235 7.40 2.41 -16.27
C TYR A 235 8.09 3.74 -16.03
N HIS A 236 7.53 4.83 -16.57
CA HIS A 236 8.06 6.16 -16.34
C HIS A 236 7.94 6.53 -14.85
N VAL A 237 6.76 6.32 -14.27
CA VAL A 237 6.50 6.56 -12.85
C VAL A 237 7.42 5.72 -11.97
N GLY A 238 7.64 4.44 -12.31
CA GLY A 238 8.59 3.57 -11.60
C GLY A 238 10.02 4.09 -11.63
N TYR A 239 10.49 4.55 -12.80
CA TYR A 239 11.81 5.17 -12.94
C TYR A 239 11.94 6.44 -12.08
N LEU A 240 10.96 7.33 -12.15
CA LEU A 240 10.94 8.57 -11.37
C LEU A 240 10.90 8.31 -9.86
N LYS A 241 10.10 7.35 -9.40
CA LYS A 241 10.05 6.92 -7.99
C LYS A 241 11.41 6.37 -7.53
N CYS A 242 12.12 5.60 -8.37
CA CYS A 242 13.47 5.13 -8.05
C CYS A 242 14.51 6.26 -7.97
N LEU A 243 14.45 7.27 -8.84
CA LEU A 243 15.30 8.45 -8.76
C LEU A 243 14.99 9.28 -7.49
N PHE A 244 13.72 9.42 -7.17
CA PHE A 244 13.24 10.14 -6.00
C PHE A 244 13.76 9.51 -4.70
N GLU A 245 13.66 8.19 -4.56
CA GLU A 245 14.16 7.46 -3.39
C GLU A 245 15.69 7.53 -3.24
N GLN A 246 16.40 7.77 -4.34
CA GLN A 246 17.84 8.06 -4.35
C GLN A 246 18.16 9.54 -4.08
N LYS A 247 17.15 10.36 -3.80
CA LYS A 247 17.26 11.81 -3.55
C LYS A 247 17.81 12.59 -4.75
N LYS A 248 17.66 12.07 -5.97
CA LYS A 248 18.02 12.75 -7.22
C LYS A 248 16.94 13.78 -7.60
N TYR A 249 16.57 14.64 -6.66
CA TYR A 249 15.37 15.49 -6.75
C TYR A 249 15.39 16.45 -7.94
N SER A 250 16.53 17.06 -8.26
CA SER A 250 16.64 17.97 -9.42
C SER A 250 16.42 17.28 -10.76
N GLU A 251 16.85 16.01 -10.89
CA GLU A 251 16.61 15.22 -12.10
C GLU A 251 15.14 14.83 -12.20
N VAL A 252 14.55 14.39 -11.08
CA VAL A 252 13.11 14.07 -11.00
C VAL A 252 12.28 15.30 -11.36
N GLU A 253 12.58 16.47 -10.80
CA GLU A 253 11.85 17.70 -11.08
C GLU A 253 11.83 18.03 -12.58
N GLN A 254 12.99 17.99 -13.24
CA GLN A 254 13.09 18.26 -14.68
C GLN A 254 12.24 17.29 -15.51
N LEU A 255 12.38 15.98 -15.26
CA LEU A 255 11.64 14.95 -15.99
C LEU A 255 10.13 15.01 -15.72
N VAL A 256 9.73 15.28 -14.48
CA VAL A 256 8.31 15.39 -14.10
C VAL A 256 7.68 16.64 -14.70
N TRP A 257 8.40 17.77 -14.79
CA TRP A 257 7.89 18.95 -15.49
C TRP A 257 7.60 18.69 -16.97
N GLU A 258 8.41 17.86 -17.64
CA GLU A 258 8.12 17.42 -19.00
C GLU A 258 6.89 16.50 -19.04
N ALA A 259 6.77 15.60 -18.07
CA ALA A 259 5.65 14.68 -17.95
C ALA A 259 4.31 15.38 -17.73
N VAL A 260 4.23 16.35 -16.80
CA VAL A 260 2.97 17.10 -16.53
C VAL A 260 2.56 18.00 -17.70
N LYS A 261 3.51 18.49 -18.51
CA LYS A 261 3.20 19.22 -19.74
C LYS A 261 2.54 18.33 -20.79
N GLN A 262 2.99 17.09 -20.90
CA GLN A 262 2.46 16.12 -21.86
C GLN A 262 1.16 15.46 -21.36
N TYR A 263 1.09 15.16 -20.07
CA TYR A 263 0.00 14.43 -19.43
C TYR A 263 -0.55 15.19 -18.23
N PRO A 264 -1.14 16.39 -18.43
CA PRO A 264 -1.57 17.26 -17.33
C PRO A 264 -2.67 16.65 -16.46
N GLN A 265 -3.43 15.69 -16.98
CA GLN A 265 -4.49 14.98 -16.24
C GLN A 265 -3.96 13.82 -15.39
N ASN A 266 -2.68 13.43 -15.53
CA ASN A 266 -2.13 12.34 -14.75
C ASN A 266 -1.67 12.83 -13.38
N ILE A 267 -2.46 12.50 -12.36
CA ILE A 267 -2.26 12.91 -10.97
C ILE A 267 -0.95 12.35 -10.38
N GLU A 268 -0.48 11.16 -10.79
CA GLU A 268 0.77 10.60 -10.23
C GLU A 268 1.98 11.49 -10.51
N TYR A 269 2.05 12.14 -11.67
CA TYR A 269 3.14 13.07 -11.96
C TYR A 269 3.08 14.32 -11.08
N TRP A 270 1.88 14.86 -10.84
CA TRP A 270 1.69 15.97 -9.91
C TRP A 270 2.11 15.57 -8.49
N GLN A 271 1.71 14.39 -8.02
CA GLN A 271 2.09 13.87 -6.70
C GLN A 271 3.60 13.72 -6.56
N ILE A 272 4.31 13.20 -7.57
CA ILE A 272 5.77 13.10 -7.54
C ILE A 272 6.39 14.50 -7.42
N LEU A 273 5.90 15.49 -8.18
CA LEU A 273 6.41 16.86 -8.12
C LEU A 273 6.18 17.49 -6.74
N ILE A 274 4.97 17.33 -6.19
CA ILE A 274 4.63 17.79 -4.83
C ILE A 274 5.59 17.17 -3.81
N ASN A 275 5.82 15.85 -3.90
CA ASN A 275 6.74 15.15 -3.02
C ASN A 275 8.17 15.69 -3.15
N VAL A 276 8.65 16.01 -4.36
CA VAL A 276 9.99 16.61 -4.55
C VAL A 276 10.14 17.89 -3.72
N PHE A 277 9.23 18.85 -3.88
CA PHE A 277 9.29 20.11 -3.14
C PHE A 277 9.06 19.92 -1.64
N PHE A 278 8.13 19.04 -1.24
CA PHE A 278 7.86 18.75 0.16
C PHE A 278 9.09 18.16 0.88
N TYR A 279 9.78 17.19 0.28
CA TYR A 279 10.97 16.58 0.89
C TYR A 279 12.21 17.48 0.85
N GLN A 280 12.23 18.49 -0.02
CA GLN A 280 13.19 19.59 0.01
C GLN A 280 12.82 20.68 1.03
N GLN A 281 11.70 20.53 1.75
CA GLN A 281 11.14 21.52 2.70
C GLN A 281 10.77 22.86 2.05
N LEU A 282 10.55 22.85 0.73
CA LEU A 282 10.06 23.99 -0.04
C LEU A 282 8.52 23.99 0.00
N TYR A 283 7.96 24.23 1.19
CA TYR A 283 6.52 24.05 1.42
C TYR A 283 5.66 25.04 0.62
N ASP A 284 6.12 26.28 0.43
CA ASP A 284 5.41 27.26 -0.39
C ASP A 284 5.33 26.82 -1.86
N ASP A 285 6.43 26.31 -2.41
CA ASP A 285 6.47 25.80 -3.77
C ASP A 285 5.58 24.54 -3.89
N ALA A 286 5.65 23.63 -2.93
CA ALA A 286 4.78 22.45 -2.89
C ALA A 286 3.29 22.82 -2.90
N LEU A 287 2.87 23.85 -2.14
CA LEU A 287 1.49 24.34 -2.14
C LEU A 287 1.09 24.99 -3.48
N GLN A 288 2.01 25.67 -4.16
CA GLN A 288 1.76 26.18 -5.51
C GLN A 288 1.56 25.04 -6.52
N ILE A 289 2.34 23.96 -6.41
CA ILE A 289 2.15 22.77 -7.24
C ILE A 289 0.79 22.13 -6.96
N VAL A 290 0.40 21.95 -5.69
CA VAL A 290 -0.92 21.43 -5.31
C VAL A 290 -2.05 22.28 -5.90
N THR A 291 -1.94 23.61 -5.80
CA THR A 291 -2.93 24.55 -6.36
C THR A 291 -3.07 24.40 -7.87
N SER A 292 -1.94 24.24 -8.57
CA SER A 292 -1.90 24.03 -10.02
C SER A 292 -2.54 22.68 -10.39
N ALA A 293 -2.22 21.63 -9.64
CA ALA A 293 -2.77 20.30 -9.86
C ALA A 293 -4.29 20.24 -9.61
N LEU A 294 -4.79 20.92 -8.56
CA LEU A 294 -6.22 21.05 -8.24
C LEU A 294 -6.97 21.89 -9.29
N THR A 295 -6.33 22.86 -9.94
CA THR A 295 -6.96 23.59 -11.05
C THR A 295 -7.32 22.65 -12.21
N ILE A 296 -6.52 21.60 -12.41
CA ILE A 296 -6.75 20.58 -13.45
C ILE A 296 -7.67 19.47 -12.93
N ASN A 297 -7.52 19.09 -11.65
CA ASN A 297 -8.24 17.99 -10.99
C ASN A 297 -8.97 18.50 -9.73
N PRO A 298 -10.06 19.27 -9.86
CA PRO A 298 -10.64 20.09 -8.78
C PRO A 298 -11.21 19.34 -7.58
N ASN A 299 -11.46 18.04 -7.71
CA ASN A 299 -12.05 17.21 -6.65
C ASN A 299 -11.17 16.01 -6.29
N ASN A 300 -9.89 16.01 -6.66
CA ASN A 300 -9.02 14.88 -6.33
C ASN A 300 -8.68 14.90 -4.83
N GLN A 301 -9.13 13.87 -4.11
CA GLN A 301 -8.96 13.77 -2.66
C GLN A 301 -7.48 13.69 -2.26
N ASP A 302 -6.64 12.97 -3.01
CA ASP A 302 -5.22 12.84 -2.68
C ASP A 302 -4.51 14.21 -2.69
N LEU A 303 -4.86 15.08 -3.65
CA LEU A 303 -4.30 16.44 -3.72
C LEU A 303 -4.73 17.31 -2.53
N LEU A 304 -5.96 17.15 -2.05
CA LEU A 304 -6.44 17.83 -0.84
C LEU A 304 -5.72 17.31 0.42
N ASP A 305 -5.48 16.00 0.49
CA ASP A 305 -4.73 15.38 1.58
C ASP A 305 -3.27 15.88 1.58
N TYR A 306 -2.65 16.00 0.39
CA TYR A 306 -1.33 16.62 0.23
C TYR A 306 -1.32 18.07 0.74
N GLN A 307 -2.32 18.88 0.36
CA GLN A 307 -2.45 20.25 0.84
C GLN A 307 -2.41 20.32 2.37
N TYR A 308 -3.27 19.53 3.02
CA TYR A 308 -3.38 19.49 4.48
C TYR A 308 -2.05 19.07 5.15
N VAL A 309 -1.38 18.05 4.61
CA VAL A 309 -0.09 17.57 5.12
C VAL A 309 0.99 18.65 5.01
N ILE A 310 1.06 19.36 3.89
CA ILE A 310 2.06 20.41 3.64
C ILE A 310 1.80 21.61 4.56
N GLU A 311 0.56 22.08 4.67
CA GLU A 311 0.18 23.19 5.56
C GLU A 311 0.52 22.86 7.03
N THR A 312 0.24 21.64 7.46
CA THR A 312 0.58 21.16 8.81
C THR A 312 2.09 21.13 9.04
N ALA A 313 2.87 20.67 8.06
CA ALA A 313 4.33 20.62 8.16
C ALA A 313 4.93 22.03 8.21
N LYS A 314 4.46 22.93 7.34
CA LYS A 314 4.87 24.34 7.29
C LYS A 314 4.60 25.06 8.61
N GLY A 315 3.40 24.91 9.16
CA GLY A 315 3.04 25.50 10.45
C GLY A 315 3.88 24.98 11.62
N ARG A 316 4.35 23.72 11.58
CA ARG A 316 5.29 23.20 12.61
C ARG A 316 6.67 23.82 12.50
N THR A 317 7.16 24.10 11.28
CA THR A 317 8.47 24.73 11.07
C THR A 317 8.48 26.21 11.41
N GLU A 318 7.37 26.93 11.23
CA GLU A 318 7.25 28.34 11.57
C GLU A 318 7.15 28.61 13.08
N ASN A 319 6.78 27.58 13.87
CA ASN A 319 6.62 27.66 15.32
C ASN A 319 7.86 27.17 16.12
N LEU A 320 8.99 26.87 15.46
CA LEU A 320 10.25 26.43 16.06
C LEU A 320 11.31 27.54 16.06
#